data_AF-A0AAD0F206-F1
#
_entry.id   AF-A0AAD0F206-F1
#
_cell.length_a   1.000
_cell.length_b   1.000
_cell.length_c   1.000
_cell.angle_alpha   90.00
_cell.angle_beta   90.00
_cell.angle_gamma   90.00
#
_symmetry.space_group_name_H-M   'P 1'
#
loop_
_entity.id
_entity.type
_entity.pdbx_description
1 polymer ?
#
loop_
_entity_poly.entity_id
_entity_poly.type
_entity_poly.pdbx_seq_one_letter_code
_entity_poly.pdbx_strand_id
1 'polypeptide(L)' 'MGFFNGLKNLAQKGVEKMQEMRAEIDEEKCMMSCLSVDDLKREANRGKTTHRMAALEILKEVYGIVPKRKDD' A
#
# COMPACT_ATOMS: atom_id res chain seq x y z
N MET A 1 -21.19 27.85 -14.05
CA MET A 1 -19.98 27.43 -13.30
C MET A 1 -20.32 26.18 -12.48
N GLY A 2 -20.15 24.96 -13.01
CA GLY A 2 -20.62 23.74 -12.31
C GLY A 2 -19.76 22.49 -12.40
N PHE A 3 -18.94 22.35 -13.45
CA PHE A 3 -18.18 21.11 -13.70
C PHE A 3 -16.91 21.00 -12.83
N PHE A 4 -16.23 22.12 -12.59
CA PHE A 4 -14.97 22.15 -11.83
C PHE A 4 -15.15 21.91 -10.32
N ASN A 5 -16.30 22.31 -9.76
CA ASN A 5 -16.57 22.18 -8.32
C ASN A 5 -16.88 20.73 -7.90
N GLY A 6 -17.44 19.93 -8.81
CA GLY A 6 -17.66 18.48 -8.60
C GLY A 6 -16.35 17.69 -8.59
N LEU A 7 -15.43 17.98 -9.51
CA LEU A 7 -14.11 17.36 -9.57
C LEU A 7 -13.25 17.68 -8.34
N LYS A 8 -13.30 18.93 -7.85
CA LYS A 8 -12.56 19.35 -6.66
C LYS A 8 -13.02 18.61 -5.39
N ASN A 9 -14.33 18.38 -5.24
CA ASN A 9 -14.88 17.59 -4.14
C ASN A 9 -14.55 16.09 -4.26
N LEU A 10 -14.52 15.54 -5.49
CA LEU A 10 -14.13 14.15 -5.71
C LEU A 10 -12.64 13.91 -5.39
N ALA A 11 -11.78 14.87 -5.76
CA ALA A 11 -10.36 14.84 -5.42
C ALA A 11 -10.14 14.96 -3.90
N GLN A 12 -10.80 15.89 -3.21
CA GLN A 12 -10.68 16.01 -1.74
C GLN A 12 -11.12 14.74 -1.01
N LYS A 13 -12.25 14.16 -1.42
CA LYS A 13 -12.77 12.92 -0.83
C LYS A 13 -11.90 11.69 -1.17
N GLY A 14 -11.20 11.73 -2.32
CA GLY A 14 -10.19 10.74 -2.68
C GLY A 14 -8.90 10.88 -1.87
N VAL A 15 -8.51 12.10 -1.51
CA VAL A 15 -7.32 12.39 -0.69
C VAL A 15 -7.53 11.96 0.76
N GLU A 16 -8.69 12.21 1.36
CA GLU A 16 -9.03 11.71 2.71
C GLU A 16 -8.96 10.18 2.77
N LYS A 17 -9.56 9.49 1.80
CA LYS A 17 -9.51 8.02 1.72
C LYS A 17 -8.09 7.48 1.49
N MET A 18 -7.24 8.20 0.76
CA MET A 18 -5.84 7.81 0.59
C MET A 18 -5.01 8.01 1.85
N GLN A 19 -5.31 9.02 2.67
CA GLN A 19 -4.63 9.23 3.94
C GLN A 19 -5.02 8.15 4.95
N GLU A 20 -6.30 7.80 5.04
CA GLU A 20 -6.79 6.73 5.91
C GLU A 20 -6.16 5.38 5.51
N MET A 21 -6.12 5.08 4.21
CA MET A 21 -5.49 3.86 3.69
C MET A 21 -3.97 3.84 3.93
N ARG A 22 -3.29 5.00 3.95
CA ARG A 22 -1.86 5.07 4.30
C ARG A 22 -1.61 4.81 5.78
N ALA A 23 -2.47 5.30 6.67
CA ALA A 23 -2.35 5.01 8.10
C ALA A 23 -2.53 3.51 8.39
N GLU A 24 -3.48 2.85 7.72
CA GLU A 24 -3.65 1.40 7.79
C GLU A 24 -2.40 0.64 7.28
N ILE A 25 -1.80 1.11 6.20
CA ILE A 25 -0.56 0.51 5.65
C ILE A 25 0.62 0.71 6.60
N ASP A 26 0.80 1.88 7.20
CA ASP A 26 1.90 2.14 8.15
C ASP A 26 1.75 1.29 9.42
N GLU A 27 0.53 1.12 9.93
CA GLU A 27 0.25 0.26 11.08
C GLU A 27 0.54 -1.22 10.75
N GLU A 28 0.08 -1.71 9.60
CA GLU A 28 0.42 -3.05 9.13
C GLU A 28 1.92 -3.21 8.86
N LYS A 29 2.61 -2.20 8.34
CA LYS A 29 4.08 -2.23 8.18
C LYS A 29 4.77 -2.37 9.51
N CYS A 30 4.32 -1.64 10.53
CA CYS A 30 4.87 -1.76 11.89
C CYS A 30 4.70 -3.18 12.44
N MET A 31 3.54 -3.80 12.25
CA MET A 31 3.26 -5.18 12.66
C MET A 31 4.09 -6.22 11.86
N MET A 32 4.35 -5.93 10.58
CA MET A 32 5.09 -6.81 9.66
C MET A 32 6.61 -6.57 9.67
N SER A 33 7.10 -5.54 10.36
CA SER A 33 8.53 -5.19 10.43
C SER A 33 9.39 -6.31 11.02
N CYS A 34 8.78 -7.18 11.84
CA CYS A 34 9.43 -8.32 12.48
C CYS A 34 9.43 -9.60 11.63
N LEU A 35 8.76 -9.60 10.47
CA LEU A 35 8.61 -10.79 9.63
C LEU A 35 9.83 -11.01 8.74
N SER A 36 10.17 -12.28 8.52
CA SER A 36 11.24 -12.69 7.61
C SER A 36 10.89 -12.37 6.15
N VAL A 37 11.88 -12.24 5.28
CA VAL A 37 11.68 -12.03 3.82
C VAL A 37 10.70 -13.03 3.22
N ASP A 38 10.81 -14.32 3.57
CA ASP A 38 9.94 -15.36 3.05
C ASP A 38 8.50 -15.25 3.57
N ASP A 39 8.32 -14.82 4.82
CA ASP A 39 7.02 -14.53 5.39
C ASP A 39 6.40 -13.29 4.72
N LEU A 40 7.18 -12.22 4.51
CA LEU A 40 6.74 -11.02 3.78
C LEU A 40 6.32 -11.36 2.33
N LYS A 41 7.06 -12.24 1.65
CA LYS A 41 6.68 -12.71 0.31
C LYS A 41 5.38 -13.54 0.33
N ARG A 42 5.17 -14.33 1.37
CA ARG A 42 3.94 -15.11 1.55
C ARG A 42 2.76 -14.19 1.84
N GLU A 43 2.92 -13.21 2.72
CA GLU A 43 1.90 -12.20 3.05
C GLU A 43 1.57 -11.33 1.83
N ALA A 44 2.58 -10.94 1.05
CA ALA A 44 2.39 -10.24 -0.22
C ALA A 44 1.59 -11.03 -1.28
N ASN A 45 1.48 -12.36 -1.13
CA ASN A 45 0.70 -13.22 -2.02
C ASN A 45 -0.65 -13.67 -1.44
N ARG A 46 -0.90 -13.51 -0.14
CA ARG A 46 -2.06 -14.11 0.56
C ARG A 46 -2.91 -13.11 1.36
N GLY A 47 -2.46 -11.86 1.51
CA GLY A 47 -3.13 -10.83 2.32
C GLY A 47 -4.11 -9.92 1.56
N LYS A 48 -4.80 -9.07 2.32
CA LYS A 48 -5.59 -7.93 1.81
C LYS A 48 -4.70 -6.94 1.05
N THR A 49 -5.30 -6.05 0.28
CA THR A 49 -4.58 -5.06 -0.55
C THR A 49 -3.61 -4.21 0.28
N THR A 50 -3.99 -3.80 1.50
CA THR A 50 -3.13 -3.09 2.47
C THR A 50 -1.95 -3.96 2.90
N HIS A 51 -2.20 -5.19 3.34
CA HIS A 51 -1.17 -6.11 3.82
C HIS A 51 -0.15 -6.41 2.72
N ARG A 52 -0.64 -6.54 1.49
CA ARG A 52 0.21 -6.74 0.31
C ARG A 52 1.07 -5.50 0.04
N MET A 53 0.50 -4.31 0.12
CA MET A 53 1.27 -3.06 -0.05
C MET A 53 2.31 -2.88 1.06
N ALA A 54 1.94 -3.12 2.32
CA ALA A 54 2.84 -3.06 3.46
C ALA A 54 4.03 -4.02 3.31
N ALA A 55 3.76 -5.30 3.02
CA ALA A 55 4.82 -6.29 2.83
C ALA A 55 5.71 -5.97 1.62
N LEU A 56 5.15 -5.48 0.52
CA LEU A 56 5.92 -5.06 -0.65
C LEU A 56 6.77 -3.81 -0.41
N GLU A 57 6.26 -2.84 0.36
CA GLU A 57 7.04 -1.67 0.76
C GLU A 57 8.21 -2.08 1.66
N ILE A 58 8.00 -2.96 2.64
CA ILE A 58 9.09 -3.47 3.49
C ILE A 58 10.13 -4.22 2.65
N LEU A 59 9.69 -5.11 1.76
CA LEU A 59 10.60 -5.83 0.85
C LEU A 59 11.43 -4.89 -0.02
N LYS A 60 10.84 -3.76 -0.44
CA LYS A 60 11.53 -2.74 -1.23
C LYS A 60 12.46 -1.86 -0.38
N GLU A 61 12.01 -1.35 0.76
CA GLU A 61 12.73 -0.40 1.61
C GLU A 61 13.87 -1.06 2.39
N VAL A 62 13.61 -2.23 2.98
CA VAL A 62 14.57 -2.92 3.86
C VAL A 62 15.49 -3.83 3.05
N TYR A 63 14.94 -4.55 2.06
CA TYR A 63 15.67 -5.60 1.34
C TYR A 63 16.01 -5.22 -0.11
N GLY A 64 15.53 -4.10 -0.64
CA GLY A 64 15.73 -3.72 -2.05
C GLY A 64 15.08 -4.66 -3.06
N ILE A 65 14.20 -5.56 -2.61
CA ILE A 65 13.55 -6.57 -3.45
C ILE A 65 12.31 -5.93 -4.07
N VAL A 66 12.46 -5.41 -5.29
CA VAL A 66 11.33 -4.97 -6.09
C VAL A 66 10.71 -6.20 -6.76
N PRO A 67 9.45 -6.56 -6.50
CA PRO A 67 8.79 -7.60 -7.27
C PRO A 67 8.78 -7.17 -8.74
N LYS A 68 9.42 -7.95 -9.62
CA LYS A 68 9.29 -7.71 -11.06
C LYS A 68 7.81 -7.82 -11.42
N ARG A 69 7.24 -6.77 -12.01
CA ARG A 69 5.94 -6.88 -12.68
C ARG A 69 6.08 -7.99 -13.72
N LYS A 70 5.27 -9.05 -13.59
CA LYS A 70 5.04 -10.00 -14.68
C LYS A 70 4.14 -9.31 -15.69
N ASP A 71 4.74 -8.45 -16.51
CA ASP A 71 4.16 -7.99 -17.77
C ASP A 71 5.15 -8.47 -18.85
N ASP A 72 4.98 -9.73 -19.26
CA ASP A 72 5.58 -10.35 -20.46
C ASP A 72 4.51 -11.27 -21.06
#